data_AF-A0A6N2NCP7-F1
#
_entry.id   AF-A0A6N2NCP7-F1
#
_cell.length_a   1.000
_cell.length_b   1.000
_cell.length_c   1.000
_cell.angle_alpha   90.00
_cell.angle_beta   90.00
_cell.angle_gamma   90.00
#
_symmetry.space_group_name_H-M   'P 1'
#
loop_
_entity.id
_entity.type
_entity.pdbx_description
1 polymer ?
#
loop_
_entity_poly.entity_id
_entity_poly.type
_entity_poly.pdbx_seq_one_letter_code
_entity_poly.pdbx_strand_id
1 'polypeptide(L)'
;MENSSYFTGKKPGETSHSLKYPYSKDLHSLLHFNNHHHTKPVCFASCPHYKSNIHPCILPRTPEEIEEKCFTIAAFLLCFSSFLISAYAVDYLDVEGKVYCDPCRVEFQTKISEGIPDAKVKLVCNNRDNGTETYTVEGATDSSGTYRLPVVGDHEDDICEVKLVESSRPDCNERFQSIDSARILLTKNVGVVDKTRYPNALGFKKKVAQPECTDVLKEIGFLPLEL
;
A
#
# COMPACT_ATOMS: atom_id res chain seq x y z
N MET A 1 -27.40 43.82 1.42
CA MET A 1 -26.35 44.43 2.26
C MET A 1 -25.19 43.46 2.28
N GLU A 2 -24.37 43.55 1.23
CA GLU A 2 -23.13 42.81 1.09
C GLU A 2 -22.03 43.58 1.83
N ASN A 3 -21.25 42.87 2.64
CA ASN A 3 -19.98 43.36 3.16
C ASN A 3 -19.07 42.15 3.36
N SER A 4 -18.12 41.96 2.46
CA SER A 4 -16.86 41.32 2.83
C SER A 4 -15.72 41.99 2.09
N SER A 5 -14.93 42.68 2.89
CA SER A 5 -13.78 43.50 2.59
C SER A 5 -12.58 42.68 2.10
N TYR A 6 -11.95 43.17 1.04
CA TYR A 6 -10.58 42.84 0.66
C TYR A 6 -9.60 43.21 1.78
N PHE A 7 -8.67 42.31 2.10
CA PHE A 7 -7.37 42.67 2.67
C PHE A 7 -6.25 41.88 1.99
N THR A 8 -5.42 42.62 1.27
CA THR A 8 -4.10 42.24 0.77
C THR A 8 -3.06 42.52 1.85
N GLY A 9 -2.01 41.70 1.96
CA GLY A 9 -0.90 41.98 2.88
C GLY A 9 0.08 40.84 3.07
N LYS A 10 0.98 40.66 2.10
CA LYS A 10 2.21 39.87 2.19
C LYS A 10 3.34 40.81 2.65
N LYS A 11 4.23 40.41 3.57
CA LYS A 11 5.64 40.87 3.66
C LYS A 11 6.45 40.04 4.68
N PRO A 12 7.80 40.10 4.63
CA PRO A 12 8.63 38.90 4.50
C PRO A 12 9.69 38.76 5.60
N GLY A 13 10.27 37.57 5.72
CA GLY A 13 11.52 37.37 6.44
C GLY A 13 11.44 36.27 7.48
N GLU A 14 11.66 35.03 7.05
CA GLU A 14 12.23 34.03 7.93
C GLU A 14 13.08 33.06 7.12
N THR A 15 14.34 32.99 7.50
CA THR A 15 15.44 32.28 6.87
C THR A 15 15.29 30.77 7.10
N SER A 16 15.02 29.98 6.05
CA SER A 16 15.12 28.53 6.15
C SER A 16 16.58 28.09 6.06
N HIS A 17 17.16 27.67 7.18
CA HIS A 17 18.43 26.97 7.21
C HIS A 17 18.28 25.61 6.50
N SER A 18 18.87 25.49 5.31
CA SER A 18 19.03 24.21 4.61
C SER A 18 20.16 23.43 5.29
N LEU A 19 19.79 22.41 6.07
CA LEU A 19 20.72 21.38 6.51
C LEU A 19 21.02 20.47 5.30
N LYS A 20 22.13 20.74 4.63
CA LYS A 20 22.85 19.76 3.79
C LYS A 20 23.61 18.80 4.69
N TYR A 21 23.64 17.51 4.37
CA TYR A 21 24.77 16.55 4.45
C TYR A 21 24.23 15.13 4.11
N PRO A 22 25.05 14.15 3.70
CA PRO A 22 25.77 14.08 2.44
C PRO A 22 25.50 12.77 1.67
N TYR A 23 25.81 12.79 0.38
CA TYR A 23 25.85 11.63 -0.51
C TYR A 23 27.07 10.75 -0.14
N SER A 24 26.84 9.50 0.28
CA SER A 24 27.90 8.50 0.51
C SER A 24 27.79 7.40 -0.54
N LYS A 25 28.89 7.25 -1.28
CA LYS A 25 29.17 6.13 -2.18
C LYS A 25 29.66 4.93 -1.39
N ASP A 26 29.42 3.77 -2.00
CA ASP A 26 30.10 2.47 -1.83
C ASP A 26 29.74 1.61 -0.60
N LEU A 27 28.99 0.52 -0.85
CA LEU A 27 29.47 -0.82 -0.48
C LEU A 27 28.88 -1.92 -1.37
N HIS A 28 29.77 -2.53 -2.14
CA HIS A 28 29.61 -3.80 -2.86
C HIS A 28 29.64 -4.98 -1.88
N SER A 29 29.02 -6.11 -2.29
CA SER A 29 29.16 -7.47 -1.73
C SER A 29 28.37 -7.74 -0.44
N LEU A 30 27.51 -8.77 -0.29
CA LEU A 30 27.58 -10.16 -0.75
C LEU A 30 26.15 -10.75 -0.86
N LEU A 31 25.78 -11.29 -2.02
CA LEU A 31 24.79 -12.39 -2.14
C LEU A 31 25.49 -13.56 -2.83
N HIS A 32 25.96 -14.52 -2.03
CA HIS A 32 26.29 -15.86 -2.51
C HIS A 32 25.07 -16.75 -2.30
N PHE A 33 24.36 -17.08 -3.37
CA PHE A 33 23.56 -18.29 -3.44
C PHE A 33 24.24 -19.26 -4.41
N ASN A 34 24.58 -20.42 -3.87
CA ASN A 34 25.04 -21.59 -4.60
C ASN A 34 23.98 -22.04 -5.61
N ASN A 35 24.40 -22.32 -6.85
CA ASN A 35 23.85 -23.46 -7.58
C ASN A 35 24.90 -24.03 -8.55
N HIS A 36 25.17 -25.31 -8.34
CA HIS A 36 26.09 -26.17 -9.07
C HIS A 36 25.39 -26.77 -10.31
N HIS A 37 26.22 -27.25 -11.24
CA HIS A 37 25.95 -28.12 -12.41
C HIS A 37 25.81 -27.46 -13.79
N HIS A 38 26.98 -27.25 -14.42
CA HIS A 38 27.15 -27.31 -15.88
C HIS A 38 27.64 -28.70 -16.30
N THR A 39 26.87 -29.40 -17.13
CA THR A 39 27.38 -30.42 -18.05
C THR A 39 26.81 -30.16 -19.44
N LYS A 40 27.72 -30.01 -20.40
CA LYS A 40 27.49 -29.62 -21.80
C LYS A 40 26.80 -30.75 -22.60
N PRO A 41 25.98 -30.46 -23.62
CA PRO A 41 25.74 -31.40 -24.71
C PRO A 41 26.83 -31.26 -25.79
N VAL A 42 27.41 -32.38 -26.18
CA VAL A 42 28.35 -32.54 -27.29
C VAL A 42 27.54 -32.92 -28.54
N CYS A 43 27.54 -32.08 -29.57
CA CYS A 43 27.02 -32.45 -30.89
C CYS A 43 28.19 -32.80 -31.81
N PHE A 44 28.32 -34.09 -32.15
CA PHE A 44 29.15 -34.57 -33.25
C PHE A 44 28.35 -34.45 -34.55
N ALA A 45 28.89 -33.73 -35.54
CA ALA A 45 28.41 -33.79 -36.92
C ALA A 45 29.61 -34.02 -37.84
N SER A 46 29.63 -35.19 -38.47
CA SER A 46 30.61 -35.62 -39.47
C SER A 46 30.17 -35.12 -40.85
N CYS A 47 31.05 -34.40 -41.56
CA CYS A 47 30.83 -34.05 -42.98
C CYS A 47 31.40 -35.14 -43.91
N PRO A 48 30.66 -35.57 -44.96
CA PRO A 48 31.26 -36.30 -46.07
C PRO A 48 31.76 -35.34 -47.17
N HIS A 49 32.86 -35.76 -47.82
CA HIS A 49 33.49 -35.14 -48.98
C HIS A 49 32.56 -34.97 -50.19
N TYR A 50 32.57 -33.79 -50.84
CA TYR A 50 32.28 -33.67 -52.28
C TYR A 50 32.99 -32.47 -52.92
N LYS A 51 33.42 -32.65 -54.17
CA LYS A 51 34.41 -31.87 -54.94
C LYS A 51 33.81 -30.63 -55.64
N SER A 52 34.68 -29.61 -55.75
CA SER A 52 34.87 -28.65 -56.85
C SER A 52 33.67 -27.86 -57.41
N ASN A 53 33.70 -26.54 -57.20
CA ASN A 53 33.62 -25.55 -58.28
C ASN A 53 34.19 -24.22 -57.78
N ILE A 54 35.19 -23.70 -58.51
CA ILE A 54 35.80 -22.39 -58.26
C ILE A 54 34.83 -21.33 -58.78
N HIS A 55 34.02 -20.78 -57.89
CA HIS A 55 33.48 -19.43 -58.04
C HIS A 55 34.39 -18.48 -57.24
N PRO A 56 34.66 -17.25 -57.71
CA PRO A 56 35.51 -16.33 -56.96
C PRO A 56 34.85 -16.07 -55.60
N CYS A 57 35.59 -16.41 -54.54
CA CYS A 57 35.27 -15.96 -53.18
C CYS A 57 35.17 -14.44 -53.22
N ILE A 58 33.96 -13.91 -53.11
CA ILE A 58 33.75 -12.54 -52.65
C ILE A 58 34.30 -12.52 -51.23
N LEU A 59 35.50 -11.96 -51.08
CA LEU A 59 36.14 -11.72 -49.80
C LEU A 59 35.22 -10.86 -48.90
N PRO A 60 35.38 -11.01 -47.57
CA PRO A 60 34.43 -10.52 -46.58
C PRO A 60 34.23 -9.01 -46.69
N ARG A 61 32.97 -8.59 -46.54
CA ARG A 61 32.66 -7.19 -46.26
C ARG A 61 33.46 -6.72 -45.05
N THR A 62 33.91 -5.48 -45.16
CA THR A 62 34.82 -4.76 -44.27
C THR A 62 34.50 -4.93 -42.77
N PRO A 63 35.51 -4.83 -41.87
CA PRO A 63 35.32 -4.95 -40.42
C PRO A 63 34.35 -3.92 -39.81
N GLU A 64 34.02 -2.85 -40.54
CA GLU A 64 33.08 -1.80 -40.10
C GLU A 64 31.62 -2.27 -39.99
N GLU A 65 31.17 -3.29 -40.74
CA GLU A 65 29.73 -3.64 -40.78
C GLU A 65 29.27 -4.59 -39.65
N ILE A 66 30.21 -5.14 -38.87
CA ILE A 66 29.93 -6.08 -37.76
C ILE A 66 29.79 -5.32 -36.44
N GLU A 67 30.56 -4.25 -36.25
CA GLU A 67 30.56 -3.43 -35.04
C GLU A 67 29.24 -2.65 -34.89
N GLU A 68 28.68 -2.16 -36.00
CA GLU A 68 27.44 -1.37 -36.03
C GLU A 68 26.18 -2.21 -35.71
N LYS A 69 26.16 -3.48 -36.15
CA LYS A 69 25.02 -4.41 -35.92
C LYS A 69 25.00 -4.97 -34.50
N CYS A 70 26.17 -5.23 -33.91
CA CYS A 70 26.25 -5.63 -32.50
C CYS A 70 25.84 -4.49 -31.57
N PHE A 71 26.20 -3.24 -31.90
CA PHE A 71 25.79 -2.07 -31.12
C PHE A 71 24.27 -1.87 -31.11
N THR A 72 23.61 -2.05 -32.27
CA THR A 72 22.13 -1.94 -32.35
C THR A 72 21.43 -3.07 -31.60
N ILE A 73 21.88 -4.33 -31.73
CA ILE A 73 21.27 -5.46 -31.02
C ILE A 73 21.47 -5.35 -29.50
N ALA A 74 22.68 -4.96 -29.06
CA ALA A 74 22.97 -4.73 -27.64
C ALA A 74 22.14 -3.57 -27.08
N ALA A 75 21.98 -2.47 -27.83
CA ALA A 75 21.15 -1.34 -27.44
C ALA A 75 19.66 -1.74 -27.33
N PHE A 76 19.14 -2.54 -28.27
CA PHE A 76 17.76 -3.04 -28.17
C PHE A 76 17.58 -3.94 -26.94
N LEU A 77 18.48 -4.91 -26.68
CA LEU A 77 18.39 -5.78 -25.51
C LEU A 77 18.50 -5.02 -24.16
N LEU A 78 19.35 -3.98 -24.09
CA LEU A 78 19.48 -3.12 -22.90
C LEU A 78 18.26 -2.20 -22.72
N CYS A 79 17.67 -1.71 -23.80
CA CYS A 79 16.43 -0.93 -23.75
C CYS A 79 15.23 -1.81 -23.35
N PHE A 80 15.11 -3.02 -23.90
CA PHE A 80 14.03 -3.95 -23.54
C PHE A 80 14.14 -4.44 -22.09
N SER A 81 15.34 -4.68 -21.58
CA SER A 81 15.52 -5.05 -20.17
C SER A 81 15.16 -3.91 -19.20
N SER A 82 15.42 -2.66 -19.59
CA SER A 82 15.02 -1.48 -18.79
C SER A 82 13.50 -1.28 -18.74
N PHE A 83 12.79 -1.59 -19.83
CA PHE A 83 11.31 -1.50 -19.88
C PHE A 83 10.62 -2.54 -19.01
N LEU A 84 11.16 -3.77 -18.92
CA LEU A 84 10.55 -4.84 -18.15
C LEU A 84 10.61 -4.59 -16.63
N ILE A 85 11.67 -3.93 -16.16
CA ILE A 85 11.83 -3.64 -14.71
C ILE A 85 10.83 -2.57 -14.24
N SER A 86 10.41 -1.64 -15.11
CA SER A 86 9.41 -0.62 -14.75
C SER A 86 7.98 -1.18 -14.59
N ALA A 87 7.67 -2.35 -15.14
CA ALA A 87 6.31 -2.90 -15.15
C ALA A 87 5.92 -3.58 -13.82
N TYR A 88 6.86 -3.78 -12.90
CA TYR A 88 6.64 -4.49 -11.62
C TYR A 88 7.00 -3.62 -10.41
N ALA A 89 6.72 -2.31 -10.46
CA ALA A 89 6.70 -1.53 -9.24
C ALA A 89 5.55 -2.08 -8.38
N VAL A 90 5.87 -2.80 -7.31
CA VAL A 90 4.86 -3.27 -6.36
C VAL A 90 4.19 -2.06 -5.77
N ASP A 91 2.90 -1.94 -6.01
CA ASP A 91 2.09 -0.86 -5.50
C ASP A 91 1.71 -1.13 -4.05
N TYR A 92 1.74 -0.07 -3.23
CA TYR A 92 1.35 -0.12 -1.84
C TYR A 92 0.35 0.99 -1.53
N LEU A 93 -0.65 0.65 -0.72
CA LEU A 93 -1.57 1.56 -0.06
C LEU A 93 -1.43 1.38 1.45
N ASP A 94 -1.79 2.40 2.23
CA ASP A 94 -1.83 2.32 3.68
C ASP A 94 -3.27 2.48 4.16
N VAL A 95 -3.73 1.61 5.05
CA VAL A 95 -5.02 1.80 5.73
C VAL A 95 -4.76 2.37 7.11
N GLU A 96 -5.26 3.57 7.37
CA GLU A 96 -5.20 4.19 8.69
C GLU A 96 -6.60 4.37 9.25
N GLY A 97 -6.89 3.76 10.40
CA GLY A 97 -8.19 3.90 11.05
C GLY A 97 -8.08 3.94 12.56
N LYS A 98 -9.23 4.04 13.23
CA LYS A 98 -9.31 4.17 14.69
C LYS A 98 -10.22 3.13 15.31
N VAL A 99 -9.81 2.63 16.48
CA VAL A 99 -10.64 1.86 17.40
C VAL A 99 -10.83 2.66 18.69
N TYR A 100 -12.08 2.87 19.08
CA TYR A 100 -12.43 3.64 20.27
C TYR A 100 -13.36 2.87 21.20
N CYS A 101 -13.35 3.31 22.45
CA CYS A 101 -14.31 2.92 23.47
C CYS A 101 -15.48 3.91 23.46
N ASP A 102 -16.68 3.39 23.32
CA ASP A 102 -17.94 4.09 23.48
C ASP A 102 -18.44 3.93 24.94
N PRO A 103 -18.27 4.95 25.78
CA PRO A 103 -18.78 4.90 27.15
C PRO A 103 -20.29 5.09 27.26
N CYS A 104 -20.97 5.53 26.19
CA CYS A 104 -22.40 5.86 26.21
C CYS A 104 -23.27 4.81 25.54
N ARG A 105 -22.68 3.78 24.93
CA ARG A 105 -23.39 2.68 24.27
C ARG A 105 -24.31 3.17 23.14
N VAL A 106 -23.92 4.24 22.45
CA VAL A 106 -24.62 4.85 21.31
C VAL A 106 -24.03 4.47 19.94
N GLU A 107 -22.91 3.76 19.92
CA GLU A 107 -22.26 3.19 18.72
C GLU A 107 -21.75 4.22 17.70
N PHE A 108 -21.49 5.44 18.16
CA PHE A 108 -20.75 6.49 17.45
C PHE A 108 -19.82 7.24 18.40
N GLN A 109 -18.79 7.92 17.86
CA GLN A 109 -17.85 8.68 18.69
C GLN A 109 -18.51 9.92 19.30
N THR A 110 -18.32 10.09 20.61
CA THR A 110 -18.68 11.30 21.35
C THR A 110 -17.42 11.99 21.88
N LYS A 111 -17.57 13.17 22.48
CA LYS A 111 -16.43 13.90 23.07
C LYS A 111 -15.72 13.17 24.22
N ILE A 112 -16.39 12.18 24.82
CA ILE A 112 -15.83 11.35 25.91
C ILE A 112 -15.40 9.94 25.42
N SER A 113 -15.45 9.68 24.11
CA SER A 113 -14.88 8.46 23.55
C SER A 113 -13.36 8.46 23.66
N GLU A 114 -12.80 7.30 24.02
CA GLU A 114 -11.36 7.13 24.26
C GLU A 114 -10.78 6.14 23.24
N GLY A 115 -9.57 6.40 22.73
CA GLY A 115 -8.86 5.41 21.92
C GLY A 115 -8.58 4.13 22.71
N ILE A 116 -8.72 2.95 22.09
CA ILE A 116 -8.35 1.68 22.71
C ILE A 116 -6.96 1.30 22.20
N PRO A 117 -5.91 1.31 23.04
CA PRO A 117 -4.58 0.83 22.64
C PRO A 117 -4.57 -0.68 22.46
N ASP A 118 -3.69 -1.22 21.62
CA ASP A 118 -3.52 -2.68 21.42
C ASP A 118 -4.81 -3.43 21.02
N ALA A 119 -5.81 -2.74 20.49
CA ALA A 119 -7.01 -3.35 19.93
C ALA A 119 -6.67 -4.05 18.61
N LYS A 120 -7.05 -5.32 18.48
CA LYS A 120 -6.76 -6.11 17.29
C LYS A 120 -7.79 -5.85 16.21
N VAL A 121 -7.29 -5.59 15.01
CA VAL A 121 -8.09 -5.39 13.79
C VAL A 121 -7.59 -6.32 12.69
N LYS A 122 -8.48 -6.64 11.75
CA LYS A 122 -8.16 -7.46 10.58
C LYS A 122 -8.79 -6.85 9.34
N LEU A 123 -7.97 -6.51 8.35
CA LEU A 123 -8.45 -6.20 7.01
C LEU A 123 -8.65 -7.52 6.26
N VAL A 124 -9.80 -7.65 5.63
CA VAL A 124 -10.15 -8.78 4.76
C VAL A 124 -10.69 -8.23 3.45
N CYS A 125 -10.13 -8.69 2.33
CA CYS A 125 -10.66 -8.46 1.00
C CYS A 125 -11.17 -9.78 0.45
N ASN A 126 -12.37 -9.74 -0.12
CA ASN A 126 -12.97 -10.87 -0.80
C ASN A 126 -13.28 -10.48 -2.24
N ASN A 127 -13.02 -11.39 -3.18
CA ASN A 127 -13.39 -11.19 -4.57
C ASN A 127 -14.88 -10.88 -4.67
N ARG A 128 -15.22 -9.80 -5.37
CA ARG A 128 -16.59 -9.28 -5.46
C ARG A 128 -17.59 -10.27 -6.05
N ASP A 129 -17.15 -11.11 -6.98
CA ASP A 129 -18.03 -11.99 -7.76
C ASP A 129 -18.29 -13.33 -7.05
N ASN A 130 -17.25 -13.92 -6.47
CA ASN A 130 -17.34 -15.27 -5.88
C ASN A 130 -17.18 -15.31 -4.35
N GLY A 131 -16.84 -14.18 -3.72
CA GLY A 131 -16.72 -14.06 -2.26
C GLY A 131 -15.50 -14.75 -1.66
N THR A 132 -14.56 -15.23 -2.46
CA THR A 132 -13.33 -15.89 -1.96
C THR A 132 -12.40 -14.85 -1.35
N GLU A 133 -11.82 -15.14 -0.18
CA GLU A 133 -10.79 -14.30 0.44
C GLU A 133 -9.56 -14.21 -0.48
N THR A 134 -9.21 -13.00 -0.88
CA THR A 134 -8.07 -12.71 -1.76
C THR A 134 -6.90 -12.11 -1.00
N TYR A 135 -7.18 -11.41 0.09
CA TYR A 135 -6.16 -10.72 0.87
C TYR A 135 -6.57 -10.57 2.33
N THR A 136 -5.60 -10.70 3.22
CA THR A 136 -5.80 -10.39 4.62
C THR A 136 -4.53 -9.87 5.28
N VAL A 137 -4.71 -8.93 6.21
CA VAL A 137 -3.64 -8.41 7.07
C VAL A 137 -4.22 -8.06 8.43
N GLU A 138 -3.49 -8.39 9.49
CA GLU A 138 -3.84 -8.08 10.86
C GLU A 138 -2.96 -6.95 11.39
N GLY A 139 -3.48 -6.22 12.38
CA GLY A 139 -2.71 -5.22 13.08
C GLY A 139 -3.32 -4.88 14.43
N ALA A 140 -2.64 -4.00 15.15
CA ALA A 140 -3.07 -3.49 16.43
C ALA A 140 -3.02 -1.97 16.43
N THR A 141 -3.85 -1.36 17.28
CA THR A 141 -3.83 0.08 17.48
C THR A 141 -2.67 0.52 18.38
N ASP A 142 -2.18 1.73 18.14
CA ASP A 142 -1.22 2.42 19.00
C ASP A 142 -1.90 3.00 20.26
N SER A 143 -1.13 3.73 21.08
CA SER A 143 -1.61 4.36 22.31
C SER A 143 -2.80 5.30 22.15
N SER A 144 -3.03 5.83 20.94
CA SER A 144 -4.14 6.73 20.61
C SER A 144 -5.40 6.00 20.11
N GLY A 145 -5.33 4.68 19.96
CA GLY A 145 -6.36 3.89 19.30
C GLY A 145 -6.27 3.92 17.79
N THR A 146 -5.15 4.34 17.19
CA THR A 146 -4.96 4.41 15.74
C THR A 146 -4.20 3.18 15.24
N TYR A 147 -4.67 2.53 14.18
CA TYR A 147 -3.94 1.44 13.52
C TYR A 147 -3.49 1.88 12.13
N ARG A 148 -2.41 1.25 11.64
CA ARG A 148 -1.89 1.41 10.28
C ARG A 148 -1.61 0.04 9.69
N LEU A 149 -2.25 -0.29 8.56
CA LEU A 149 -2.08 -1.57 7.87
C LEU A 149 -1.48 -1.30 6.48
N PRO A 150 -0.24 -1.74 6.20
CA PRO A 150 0.30 -1.70 4.85
C PRO A 150 -0.43 -2.73 3.98
N VAL A 151 -0.86 -2.31 2.80
CA VAL A 151 -1.58 -3.13 1.82
C VAL A 151 -0.74 -3.23 0.56
N VAL A 152 -0.50 -4.47 0.12
CA VAL A 152 0.30 -4.76 -1.06
C VAL A 152 -0.63 -5.06 -2.24
N GLY A 153 -0.43 -4.35 -3.35
CA GLY A 153 -1.18 -4.54 -4.57
C GLY A 153 -2.42 -3.66 -4.68
N ASP A 154 -3.13 -3.86 -5.79
CA ASP A 154 -4.42 -3.22 -6.08
C ASP A 154 -5.54 -4.26 -5.89
N HIS A 155 -6.62 -3.83 -5.25
CA HIS A 155 -7.77 -4.66 -4.88
C HIS A 155 -9.07 -4.12 -5.50
N GLU A 156 -9.01 -3.61 -6.74
CA GLU A 156 -10.17 -3.06 -7.47
C GLU A 156 -11.35 -4.05 -7.59
N ASP A 157 -11.05 -5.33 -7.80
CA ASP A 157 -12.04 -6.39 -7.97
C ASP A 157 -12.56 -7.00 -6.65
N ASP A 158 -12.11 -6.46 -5.51
CA ASP A 158 -12.43 -6.97 -4.18
C ASP A 158 -13.37 -6.03 -3.39
N ILE A 159 -14.13 -6.63 -2.48
CA ILE A 159 -14.79 -5.93 -1.38
C ILE A 159 -13.90 -6.06 -0.15
N CYS A 160 -13.29 -4.95 0.25
CA CYS A 160 -12.40 -4.89 1.41
C CYS A 160 -13.09 -4.26 2.63
N GLU A 161 -12.93 -4.90 3.79
CA GLU A 161 -13.51 -4.51 5.06
C GLU A 161 -12.48 -4.66 6.19
N VAL A 162 -12.34 -3.63 7.03
CA VAL A 162 -11.65 -3.75 8.31
C VAL A 162 -12.65 -4.26 9.34
N LYS A 163 -12.28 -5.30 10.08
CA LYS A 163 -13.08 -5.94 11.11
C LYS A 163 -12.41 -5.82 12.47
N LEU A 164 -13.21 -5.64 13.52
CA LEU A 164 -12.73 -5.76 14.89
C LEU A 164 -12.48 -7.22 15.23
N VAL A 165 -11.33 -7.52 15.84
CA VAL A 165 -10.99 -8.87 16.34
C VAL A 165 -11.16 -8.91 17.86
N GLU A 166 -10.50 -8.01 18.57
CA GLU A 166 -10.46 -8.06 20.03
C GLU A 166 -10.15 -6.68 20.63
N SER A 167 -10.76 -6.38 21.79
CA SER A 167 -10.39 -5.23 22.62
C SER A 167 -9.36 -5.65 23.66
N SER A 168 -8.33 -4.83 23.86
CA SER A 168 -7.38 -4.98 24.97
C SER A 168 -7.98 -4.59 26.33
N ARG A 169 -9.11 -3.86 26.34
CA ARG A 169 -9.74 -3.30 27.54
C ARG A 169 -10.86 -4.17 28.07
N PRO A 170 -10.75 -4.73 29.29
CA PRO A 170 -11.79 -5.59 29.86
C PRO A 170 -13.06 -4.84 30.25
N ASP A 171 -12.98 -3.52 30.46
CA ASP A 171 -14.11 -2.65 30.76
C ASP A 171 -14.87 -2.18 29.50
N CYS A 172 -14.27 -2.33 28.32
CA CYS A 172 -14.80 -1.84 27.05
C CYS A 172 -14.55 -2.85 25.91
N ASN A 173 -15.29 -3.96 25.93
CA ASN A 173 -15.11 -5.08 25.03
C ASN A 173 -16.44 -5.62 24.44
N GLU A 174 -17.57 -4.95 24.68
CA GLU A 174 -18.81 -5.32 23.98
C GLU A 174 -18.77 -4.76 22.56
N ARG A 175 -19.02 -5.62 21.57
CA ARG A 175 -19.10 -5.19 20.16
C ARG A 175 -20.35 -4.33 19.94
N PHE A 176 -20.24 -3.41 18.99
CA PHE A 176 -21.42 -2.71 18.47
C PHE A 176 -22.38 -3.72 17.83
N GLN A 177 -23.67 -3.43 17.91
CA GLN A 177 -24.73 -4.24 17.31
C GLN A 177 -25.01 -3.80 15.88
N SER A 178 -24.80 -2.52 15.56
CA SER A 178 -25.10 -1.92 14.26
C SER A 178 -23.95 -1.97 13.26
N ILE A 179 -22.69 -1.95 13.73
CA ILE A 179 -21.49 -1.83 12.90
C ILE A 179 -20.39 -2.75 13.44
N ASP A 180 -20.05 -3.82 12.73
CA ASP A 180 -18.96 -4.74 13.09
C ASP A 180 -17.75 -4.66 12.14
N SER A 181 -17.90 -3.96 11.01
CA SER A 181 -16.87 -3.76 10.00
C SER A 181 -16.95 -2.38 9.35
N ALA A 182 -15.83 -1.95 8.77
CA ALA A 182 -15.73 -0.71 8.02
C ALA A 182 -15.20 -1.00 6.60
N ARG A 183 -16.04 -0.74 5.60
CA ARG A 183 -15.68 -0.89 4.19
C ARG A 183 -14.65 0.15 3.76
N ILE A 184 -13.74 -0.27 2.89
CA ILE A 184 -12.69 0.61 2.36
C ILE A 184 -12.34 0.24 0.92
N LEU A 185 -12.10 1.26 0.10
CA LEU A 185 -11.72 1.11 -1.30
C LEU A 185 -10.20 1.10 -1.43
N LEU A 186 -9.64 -0.01 -1.91
CA LEU A 186 -8.20 -0.26 -1.99
C LEU A 186 -7.74 -0.42 -3.44
N THR A 187 -7.99 0.62 -4.23
CA THR A 187 -7.46 0.74 -5.60
C THR A 187 -6.98 2.16 -5.86
N LYS A 188 -6.00 2.32 -6.75
CA LYS A 188 -5.56 3.64 -7.24
C LYS A 188 -6.41 4.17 -8.40
N ASN A 189 -7.27 3.34 -8.99
CA ASN A 189 -8.05 3.66 -10.20
C ASN A 189 -9.29 4.54 -9.94
N VAL A 190 -9.23 5.41 -8.93
CA VAL A 190 -10.36 6.18 -8.40
C VAL A 190 -10.07 7.68 -8.28
N GLY A 191 -8.96 8.15 -8.86
CA GLY A 191 -8.57 9.56 -8.85
C GLY A 191 -8.10 10.09 -7.48
N VAL A 192 -7.95 9.22 -6.47
CA VAL A 192 -7.41 9.57 -5.16
C VAL A 192 -5.89 9.46 -5.19
N VAL A 193 -5.23 10.61 -5.06
CA VAL A 193 -3.76 10.72 -5.12
C VAL A 193 -3.09 10.21 -3.85
N ASP A 194 -3.77 10.32 -2.69
CA ASP A 194 -3.24 9.83 -1.42
C ASP A 194 -3.19 8.28 -1.41
N LYS A 195 -2.07 7.76 -0.92
CA LYS A 195 -1.87 6.33 -0.70
C LYS A 195 -2.56 5.85 0.57
N THR A 196 -2.84 6.76 1.49
CA THR A 196 -3.52 6.46 2.74
C THR A 196 -5.02 6.47 2.51
N ARG A 197 -5.69 5.42 2.99
CA ARG A 197 -7.14 5.26 2.95
C ARG A 197 -7.65 5.18 4.38
N TYR A 198 -8.75 5.90 4.63
CA TYR A 198 -9.32 6.04 5.96
C TYR A 198 -10.70 5.37 5.99
N PRO A 199 -10.85 4.22 6.65
CA PRO A 199 -12.16 3.61 6.88
C PRO A 199 -12.90 4.35 7.99
N ASN A 200 -14.20 4.06 8.13
CA ASN A 200 -14.95 4.49 9.30
C ASN A 200 -14.32 3.93 10.57
N ALA A 201 -14.34 4.73 11.64
CA ALA A 201 -13.86 4.28 12.93
C ALA A 201 -14.75 3.17 13.49
N LEU A 202 -14.11 2.19 14.11
CA LEU A 202 -14.77 1.05 14.75
C LEU A 202 -14.67 1.22 16.26
N GLY A 203 -15.51 0.51 17.02
CA GLY A 203 -15.43 0.60 18.46
C GLY A 203 -16.06 -0.54 19.23
N PHE A 204 -15.72 -0.56 20.50
CA PHE A 204 -16.37 -1.37 21.52
C PHE A 204 -17.11 -0.45 22.47
N LYS A 205 -18.13 -0.95 23.15
CA LYS A 205 -18.86 -0.21 24.17
C LYS A 205 -18.58 -0.75 25.57
N LYS A 206 -18.65 0.13 26.57
CA LYS A 206 -18.64 -0.26 27.98
C LYS A 206 -19.90 -1.05 28.31
N LYS A 207 -19.82 -1.99 29.25
CA LYS A 207 -20.99 -2.79 29.68
C LYS A 207 -22.15 -1.95 30.22
N VAL A 208 -21.83 -0.85 30.89
CA VAL A 208 -22.78 0.10 31.47
C VAL A 208 -22.42 1.50 30.98
N ALA A 209 -23.44 2.28 30.62
CA ALA A 209 -23.25 3.66 30.19
C ALA A 209 -22.74 4.52 31.36
N GLN A 210 -21.83 5.46 31.07
CA GLN A 210 -21.31 6.37 32.08
C GLN A 210 -22.35 7.44 32.48
N PRO A 211 -22.34 7.93 33.74
CA PRO A 211 -23.36 8.86 34.23
C PRO A 211 -23.41 10.19 33.45
N GLU A 212 -22.28 10.66 32.95
CA GLU A 212 -22.16 11.89 32.16
C GLU A 212 -22.76 11.80 30.74
N CYS A 213 -23.12 10.61 30.27
CA CYS A 213 -23.62 10.41 28.91
C CYS A 213 -24.90 11.19 28.62
N THR A 214 -25.76 11.37 29.63
CA THR A 214 -26.99 12.16 29.46
C THR A 214 -26.68 13.59 29.00
N ASP A 215 -25.66 14.22 29.58
CA ASP A 215 -25.29 15.60 29.26
C ASP A 215 -24.55 15.66 27.91
N VAL A 216 -23.64 14.70 27.66
CA VAL A 216 -22.94 14.57 26.37
C VAL A 216 -23.93 14.42 25.20
N LEU A 217 -24.97 13.59 25.36
CA LEU A 217 -25.95 13.33 24.32
C LEU A 217 -26.87 14.54 24.10
N LYS A 218 -27.27 15.24 25.17
CA LYS A 218 -28.03 16.50 25.06
C LYS A 218 -27.27 17.57 24.29
N GLU A 219 -25.97 17.72 24.52
CA GLU A 219 -25.15 18.72 23.83
C GLU A 219 -25.12 18.54 22.31
N ILE A 220 -25.19 17.30 21.83
CA ILE A 220 -25.22 16.97 20.40
C ILE A 220 -26.64 16.84 19.83
N GLY A 221 -27.67 17.19 20.61
CA GLY A 221 -29.07 17.10 20.21
C GLY A 221 -29.60 15.66 20.13
N PHE A 222 -28.88 14.70 20.69
CA PHE A 222 -29.33 13.31 20.83
C PHE A 222 -30.18 13.20 22.09
N LEU A 223 -31.45 13.56 21.97
CA LEU A 223 -32.40 13.51 23.07
C LEU A 223 -32.69 12.04 23.44
N PRO A 224 -32.79 11.70 24.74
CA PRO A 224 -33.13 10.34 25.14
C PRO A 224 -34.46 9.93 24.49
N LEU A 225 -34.46 8.80 23.77
CA LEU A 225 -35.69 8.05 23.55
C LEU A 225 -36.18 7.70 24.96
N GLU A 226 -37.39 8.14 25.30
CA GLU A 226 -37.99 7.95 26.62
C GLU A 226 -37.78 6.49 27.09
N LEU A 227 -37.13 6.36 28.26
CA LEU A 227 -36.83 5.11 28.95
C LEU A 227 -38.09 4.37 29.39
#